data_AF-A0A2M7J9Y9-F1
#
_entry.id   AF-A0A2M7J9Y9-F1
#
_cell.length_a   1.000
_cell.length_b   1.000
_cell.length_c   1.000
_cell.angle_alpha   90.00
_cell.angle_beta   90.00
_cell.angle_gamma   90.00
#
_symmetry.space_group_name_H-M   'P 1'
#
loop_
_entity.id
_entity.type
_entity.pdbx_description
1 polymer ?
#
loop_
_entity_poly.entity_id
_entity_poly.type
_entity_poly.pdbx_seq_one_letter_code
_entity_poly.pdbx_strand_id
1 'polypeptide(L)'
;MKLALSAFFFIASVLMQEQAGKHFNFRNTAVFSKDFSEVARYGDFWLVLFGHRRIAADIVFIQTLQYYGSIHKEEISAGAKAEPGEGFGTGLVRYDKLFSYALRSVRLDRNFEYAVTFTAAALAWVQKRENEAIALLTDAIDYWEAQKLDTPVFYQSSLYLSAIAVTKEKGIAEATEYMEKVITYPDCPDMVKNILGEIYFRA
;
A
#
# COMPACT_ATOMS: atom_id res chain seq x y z
N MET A 1 -32.29 4.11 -27.96
CA MET A 1 -31.82 5.47 -27.58
C MET A 1 -30.90 5.48 -26.34
N LYS A 2 -31.32 4.92 -25.18
CA LYS A 2 -30.49 4.91 -23.95
C LYS A 2 -29.13 4.18 -24.09
N LEU A 3 -29.09 3.05 -24.80
CA LEU A 3 -27.85 2.28 -24.99
C LEU A 3 -26.84 3.03 -25.86
N ALA A 4 -27.31 3.65 -26.95
CA ALA A 4 -26.48 4.43 -27.88
C ALA A 4 -25.89 5.67 -27.20
N LEU A 5 -26.67 6.35 -26.36
CA LEU A 5 -26.20 7.52 -25.61
C LEU A 5 -25.14 7.13 -24.58
N SER A 6 -25.33 6.00 -23.89
CA SER A 6 -24.35 5.47 -22.91
C SER A 6 -23.04 5.06 -23.59
N ALA A 7 -23.12 4.41 -24.75
CA ALA A 7 -21.96 4.04 -25.55
C ALA A 7 -21.19 5.28 -26.04
N PHE A 8 -21.90 6.34 -26.45
CA PHE A 8 -21.28 7.60 -26.84
C PHE A 8 -20.49 8.24 -25.70
N PHE A 9 -21.09 8.36 -24.51
CA PHE A 9 -20.38 8.91 -23.34
C PHE A 9 -19.18 8.06 -22.93
N PHE A 10 -19.28 6.73 -23.02
CA PHE A 10 -18.17 5.83 -22.75
C PHE A 10 -17.01 6.07 -23.73
N ILE A 11 -17.28 6.09 -25.04
CA ILE A 11 -16.26 6.34 -26.07
C ILE A 11 -15.64 7.73 -25.89
N ALA A 12 -16.46 8.76 -25.64
CA ALA A 12 -15.98 10.12 -25.40
C ALA A 12 -15.07 10.20 -24.16
N SER A 13 -15.41 9.50 -23.07
CA SER A 13 -14.60 9.44 -21.87
C SER A 13 -13.24 8.79 -22.13
N VAL A 14 -13.20 7.68 -22.86
CA VAL A 14 -11.95 6.98 -23.22
C VAL A 14 -11.07 7.88 -24.10
N LEU A 15 -11.65 8.53 -25.11
CA LEU A 15 -10.93 9.44 -26.00
C LEU A 15 -10.38 10.66 -25.25
N MET A 16 -11.17 11.24 -24.34
CA MET A 16 -10.71 12.35 -23.50
C MET A 16 -9.57 11.92 -22.57
N GLN A 17 -9.63 10.73 -21.97
CA GLN A 17 -8.53 10.21 -21.17
C GLN A 17 -7.26 9.98 -21.99
N GLU A 18 -7.38 9.44 -23.20
CA GLU A 18 -6.24 9.25 -24.09
C GLU A 18 -5.63 10.60 -24.51
N GLN A 19 -6.48 11.57 -24.88
CA GLN A 19 -6.03 12.90 -25.26
C GLN A 19 -5.41 13.64 -24.08
N ALA A 20 -5.99 13.52 -22.88
CA ALA A 20 -5.40 14.05 -21.66
C ALA A 20 -4.05 13.39 -21.39
N GLY A 21 -3.89 12.08 -21.56
CA GLY A 21 -2.63 11.36 -21.36
C GLY A 21 -1.50 11.81 -22.29
N LYS A 22 -1.82 12.40 -23.45
CA LYS A 22 -0.84 12.99 -24.37
C LYS A 22 -0.36 14.38 -23.92
N HIS A 23 -1.15 15.09 -23.12
CA HIS A 23 -0.88 16.49 -22.72
C HIS A 23 -0.55 16.64 -21.23
N PHE A 24 -0.92 15.65 -20.42
CA PHE A 24 -0.69 15.60 -18.98
C PHE A 24 0.06 14.32 -18.62
N ASN A 25 1.10 14.46 -17.81
CA ASN A 25 1.81 13.30 -17.28
C ASN A 25 1.07 12.78 -16.03
N PHE A 26 0.15 11.84 -16.25
CA PHE A 26 -0.58 11.22 -15.15
C PHE A 26 0.31 10.23 -14.41
N ARG A 27 0.64 10.58 -13.17
CA ARG A 27 1.50 9.80 -12.27
C ARG A 27 0.78 8.62 -11.62
N ASN A 28 0.10 7.80 -12.42
CA ASN A 28 -0.75 6.71 -11.93
C ASN A 28 -0.82 5.55 -12.92
N THR A 29 -1.09 4.35 -12.40
CA THR A 29 -1.20 3.12 -13.19
C THR A 29 -2.18 3.29 -14.35
N ALA A 30 -1.76 2.93 -15.57
CA ALA A 30 -2.61 3.02 -16.73
C ALA A 30 -3.76 2.00 -16.64
N VAL A 31 -4.98 2.42 -17.02
CA VAL A 31 -6.23 1.63 -16.89
C VAL A 31 -6.15 0.29 -17.63
N PHE A 32 -5.38 0.23 -18.72
CA PHE A 32 -5.20 -0.97 -19.53
C PHE A 32 -3.80 -1.59 -19.40
N SER A 33 -3.15 -1.37 -18.26
CA SER A 33 -1.86 -2.01 -17.95
C SER A 33 -2.04 -3.36 -17.26
N LYS A 34 -0.99 -4.18 -17.33
CA LYS A 34 -0.90 -5.45 -16.59
C LYS A 34 -1.10 -5.22 -15.09
N ASP A 35 -0.36 -4.28 -14.49
CA ASP A 35 -0.44 -3.93 -13.07
C ASP A 35 -1.87 -3.60 -12.61
N PHE A 36 -2.62 -2.86 -13.43
CA PHE A 36 -4.02 -2.55 -13.13
C PHE A 36 -4.90 -3.79 -13.19
N SER A 37 -4.78 -4.58 -14.27
CA SER A 37 -5.59 -5.77 -14.47
C SER A 37 -5.39 -6.85 -13.41
N GLU A 38 -4.21 -6.90 -12.79
CA GLU A 38 -3.89 -7.86 -11.72
C GLU A 38 -4.65 -7.57 -10.42
N VAL A 39 -5.02 -6.32 -10.15
CA VAL A 39 -5.60 -5.92 -8.87
C VAL A 39 -7.00 -5.33 -8.95
N ALA A 40 -7.38 -4.76 -10.10
CA ALA A 40 -8.60 -4.00 -10.23
C ALA A 40 -9.84 -4.90 -10.21
N ARG A 41 -10.85 -4.48 -9.45
CA ARG A 41 -12.19 -5.08 -9.47
C ARG A 41 -13.14 -4.22 -10.32
N TYR A 42 -14.30 -4.77 -10.66
CA TYR A 42 -15.29 -4.10 -11.51
C TYR A 42 -15.71 -2.70 -11.00
N GLY A 43 -15.86 -2.54 -9.68
CA GLY A 43 -16.18 -1.23 -9.08
C GLY A 43 -15.03 -0.21 -9.22
N ASP A 44 -13.79 -0.67 -9.11
CA ASP A 44 -12.60 0.17 -9.24
C ASP A 44 -12.47 0.70 -10.67
N PHE A 45 -12.78 -0.14 -11.66
CA PHE A 45 -12.75 0.26 -13.07
C PHE A 45 -13.58 1.50 -13.36
N TRP A 46 -14.82 1.56 -12.85
CA TRP A 46 -15.69 2.72 -13.08
C TRP A 46 -15.15 3.98 -12.41
N LEU A 47 -14.72 3.89 -11.15
CA LEU A 47 -14.15 5.04 -10.45
C LEU A 47 -12.91 5.56 -11.19
N VAL A 48 -12.04 4.66 -11.63
CA VAL A 48 -10.81 5.00 -12.35
C VAL A 48 -11.12 5.59 -13.74
N LEU A 49 -12.09 5.04 -14.46
CA LEU A 49 -12.55 5.55 -15.76
C LEU A 49 -13.10 6.98 -15.65
N PHE A 50 -13.76 7.33 -14.56
CA PHE A 50 -14.24 8.70 -14.31
C PHE A 50 -13.19 9.60 -13.62
N GLY A 51 -11.93 9.15 -13.49
CA GLY A 51 -10.85 9.94 -12.91
C GLY A 51 -10.81 9.96 -11.38
N HIS A 52 -11.66 9.19 -10.70
CA HIS A 52 -11.73 9.06 -9.24
C HIS A 52 -10.76 7.99 -8.69
N ARG A 53 -9.54 7.93 -9.23
CA ARG A 53 -8.50 6.96 -8.81
C ARG A 53 -8.20 7.00 -7.32
N ARG A 54 -8.06 8.21 -6.77
CA ARG A 54 -7.78 8.42 -5.35
C ARG A 54 -8.87 7.84 -4.46
N ILE A 55 -10.14 8.11 -4.80
CA ILE A 55 -11.31 7.58 -4.08
C ILE A 55 -11.34 6.05 -4.17
N ALA A 56 -11.04 5.46 -5.34
CA ALA A 56 -10.95 4.01 -5.47
C ALA A 56 -9.88 3.44 -4.52
N ALA A 57 -8.70 4.04 -4.49
CA ALA A 57 -7.62 3.61 -3.61
C ALA A 57 -7.96 3.81 -2.12
N ASP A 58 -8.59 4.91 -1.74
CA ASP A 58 -9.05 5.15 -0.36
C ASP A 58 -10.08 4.11 0.08
N ILE A 59 -11.05 3.75 -0.77
CA ILE A 59 -12.03 2.68 -0.49
C ILE A 59 -11.29 1.35 -0.26
N VAL A 60 -10.33 1.02 -1.12
CA VAL A 60 -9.54 -0.21 -0.96
C VAL A 60 -8.70 -0.16 0.31
N PHE A 61 -8.10 0.97 0.65
CA PHE A 61 -7.34 1.11 1.88
C PHE A 61 -8.21 0.96 3.12
N ILE A 62 -9.44 1.49 3.12
CA ILE A 62 -10.42 1.24 4.18
C ILE A 62 -10.73 -0.26 4.29
N GLN A 63 -10.88 -0.96 3.16
CA GLN A 63 -11.05 -2.42 3.17
C GLN A 63 -9.82 -3.13 3.75
N THR A 64 -8.61 -2.67 3.45
CA THR A 64 -7.36 -3.15 4.04
C THR A 64 -7.37 -2.98 5.55
N LEU A 65 -7.73 -1.79 6.05
CA LEU A 65 -7.82 -1.50 7.48
C LEU A 65 -8.90 -2.33 8.17
N GLN A 66 -10.07 -2.49 7.56
CA GLN A 66 -11.14 -3.34 8.08
C GLN A 66 -10.70 -4.80 8.15
N TYR A 67 -10.06 -5.31 7.10
CA TYR A 67 -9.52 -6.66 7.08
C TYR A 67 -8.45 -6.84 8.16
N TYR A 68 -7.48 -5.93 8.25
CA TYR A 68 -6.36 -6.00 9.18
C TYR A 68 -6.75 -5.71 10.64
N GLY A 69 -7.85 -5.00 10.86
CA GLY A 69 -8.40 -4.72 12.19
C GLY A 69 -9.41 -5.76 12.70
N SER A 70 -9.76 -6.76 11.89
CA SER A 70 -10.78 -7.78 12.23
C SER A 70 -10.16 -9.15 12.47
N ILE A 71 -10.68 -9.89 13.45
CA ILE A 71 -10.23 -11.27 13.69
C ILE A 71 -10.95 -12.21 12.70
N HIS A 72 -10.20 -12.86 11.82
CA HIS A 72 -10.70 -13.91 10.92
C HIS A 72 -10.37 -15.27 11.54
N LYS A 73 -11.41 -16.05 11.90
CA LYS A 73 -11.25 -17.27 12.71
C LYS A 73 -10.38 -18.33 12.03
N GLU A 74 -10.44 -18.36 10.70
CA GLU A 74 -9.64 -19.20 9.82
C GLU A 74 -8.15 -18.85 9.78
N GLU A 75 -7.78 -17.63 10.17
CA GLU A 75 -6.41 -17.10 10.17
C GLU A 75 -5.81 -17.03 11.59
N ILE A 76 -6.53 -17.55 12.59
CA ILE A 76 -6.03 -17.69 13.97
C ILE A 76 -5.01 -18.83 14.02
N SER A 77 -3.88 -18.57 14.65
CA SER A 77 -2.82 -19.56 14.88
C SER A 77 -3.37 -20.79 15.60
N ALA A 78 -2.99 -21.99 15.15
CA ALA A 78 -3.49 -23.24 15.72
C ALA A 78 -3.24 -23.30 17.25
N GLY A 79 -4.32 -23.39 18.03
CA GLY A 79 -4.26 -23.43 19.50
C GLY A 79 -4.43 -22.09 20.21
N ALA A 80 -4.50 -20.96 19.48
CA ALA A 80 -4.84 -19.66 20.08
C ALA A 80 -6.35 -19.54 20.31
N LYS A 81 -6.76 -19.17 21.54
CA LYS A 81 -8.11 -18.70 21.83
C LYS A 81 -8.09 -17.18 21.69
N ALA A 82 -8.59 -16.65 20.58
CA ALA A 82 -8.75 -15.20 20.42
C ALA A 82 -10.08 -14.77 21.05
N GLU A 83 -10.05 -13.88 22.04
CA GLU A 83 -11.26 -13.20 22.49
C GLU A 83 -11.62 -12.03 21.55
N PRO A 84 -12.91 -11.64 21.45
CA PRO A 84 -13.30 -10.44 20.71
C PRO A 84 -12.58 -9.20 21.26
N GLY A 85 -11.64 -8.65 20.48
CA GLY A 85 -10.78 -7.53 20.89
C GLY A 85 -9.28 -7.86 20.92
N GLU A 86 -8.91 -9.15 20.95
CA GLU A 86 -7.53 -9.63 20.91
C GLU A 86 -7.11 -9.97 19.47
N GLY A 87 -6.90 -8.96 18.62
CA GLY A 87 -6.64 -9.19 17.19
C GLY A 87 -5.52 -8.37 16.57
N PHE A 88 -5.14 -7.24 17.17
CA PHE A 88 -4.20 -6.32 16.56
C PHE A 88 -2.83 -6.39 17.23
N GLY A 89 -1.78 -6.68 16.47
CA GLY A 89 -0.40 -6.61 16.95
C GLY A 89 0.05 -7.74 17.90
N THR A 90 -0.84 -8.68 18.27
CA THR A 90 -0.56 -9.73 19.26
C THR A 90 0.16 -10.95 18.70
N GLY A 91 0.31 -11.04 17.37
CA GLY A 91 0.86 -12.22 16.68
C GLY A 91 -0.07 -13.44 16.66
N LEU A 92 -1.30 -13.33 17.18
CA LEU A 92 -2.27 -14.43 17.22
C LEU A 92 -2.90 -14.71 15.83
N VAL A 93 -3.09 -13.66 15.04
CA VAL A 93 -3.70 -13.72 13.70
C VAL A 93 -2.65 -13.45 12.63
N ARG A 94 -2.56 -14.38 11.67
CA ARG A 94 -1.71 -14.25 10.49
C ARG A 94 -2.58 -13.78 9.33
N TYR A 95 -2.57 -12.47 9.07
CA TYR A 95 -3.42 -11.82 8.07
C TYR A 95 -2.95 -12.13 6.64
N ASP A 96 -3.17 -13.34 6.15
CA ASP A 96 -2.56 -13.88 4.93
C ASP A 96 -2.81 -13.00 3.69
N LYS A 97 -3.96 -12.34 3.59
CA LYS A 97 -4.32 -11.51 2.43
C LYS A 97 -3.79 -10.08 2.51
N LEU A 98 -3.15 -9.66 3.60
CA LEU A 98 -2.74 -8.27 3.84
C LEU A 98 -1.93 -7.68 2.67
N PHE A 99 -0.95 -8.42 2.16
CA PHE A 99 -0.14 -7.98 1.01
C PHE A 99 -0.97 -7.79 -0.27
N SER A 100 -1.91 -8.69 -0.57
CA SER A 100 -2.79 -8.55 -1.74
C SER A 100 -3.70 -7.32 -1.64
N TYR A 101 -4.19 -7.00 -0.45
CA TYR A 101 -4.95 -5.78 -0.18
C TYR A 101 -4.07 -4.53 -0.35
N ALA A 102 -2.84 -4.57 0.15
CA ALA A 102 -1.86 -3.50 0.01
C ALA A 102 -1.56 -3.19 -1.46
N LEU A 103 -1.19 -4.22 -2.24
CA LEU A 103 -0.90 -4.09 -3.66
C LEU A 103 -2.08 -3.48 -4.42
N ARG A 104 -3.31 -3.88 -4.10
CA ARG A 104 -4.50 -3.32 -4.74
C ARG A 104 -4.64 -1.83 -4.46
N SER A 105 -4.45 -1.38 -3.22
CA SER A 105 -4.51 0.04 -2.87
C SER A 105 -3.46 0.85 -3.63
N VAL A 106 -2.21 0.38 -3.60
CA VAL A 106 -1.03 1.09 -4.15
C VAL A 106 -1.05 1.13 -5.67
N ARG A 107 -1.52 0.08 -6.32
CA ARG A 107 -1.58 0.03 -7.79
C ARG A 107 -2.80 0.77 -8.35
N LEU A 108 -3.84 1.05 -7.55
CA LEU A 108 -4.94 1.94 -7.94
C LEU A 108 -4.55 3.42 -7.88
N ASP A 109 -3.80 3.82 -6.85
CA ASP A 109 -3.18 5.14 -6.75
C ASP A 109 -1.71 5.03 -6.34
N ARG A 110 -0.83 5.24 -7.31
CA ARG A 110 0.62 5.14 -7.16
C ARG A 110 1.20 6.24 -6.28
N ASN A 111 0.41 7.27 -5.93
CA ASN A 111 0.82 8.35 -5.01
C ASN A 111 0.49 8.05 -3.55
N PHE A 112 -0.12 6.90 -3.25
CA PHE A 112 -0.60 6.60 -1.90
C PHE A 112 0.52 6.08 -0.98
N GLU A 113 1.53 6.91 -0.72
CA GLU A 113 2.71 6.54 0.07
C GLU A 113 2.37 6.09 1.49
N TYR A 114 1.37 6.70 2.13
CA TYR A 114 0.88 6.24 3.44
C TYR A 114 0.42 4.78 3.42
N ALA A 115 -0.31 4.35 2.40
CA ALA A 115 -0.79 2.97 2.31
C ALA A 115 0.37 1.98 2.10
N VAL A 116 1.39 2.39 1.33
CA VAL A 116 2.63 1.62 1.14
C VAL A 116 3.35 1.44 2.48
N THR A 117 3.71 2.55 3.13
CA THR A 117 4.54 2.56 4.35
C THR A 117 3.82 1.93 5.54
N PHE A 118 2.52 2.21 5.73
CA PHE A 118 1.69 1.57 6.76
C PHE A 118 1.70 0.05 6.61
N THR A 119 1.39 -0.43 5.40
CA THR A 119 1.20 -1.88 5.21
C THR A 119 2.54 -2.62 5.16
N ALA A 120 3.59 -1.99 4.65
CA ALA A 120 4.95 -2.51 4.71
C ALA A 120 5.41 -2.67 6.17
N ALA A 121 5.13 -1.70 7.05
CA ALA A 121 5.46 -1.82 8.46
C ALA A 121 4.69 -2.95 9.16
N ALA A 122 3.39 -3.05 8.89
CA ALA A 122 2.56 -4.13 9.40
C ALA A 122 3.09 -5.50 8.94
N LEU A 123 3.47 -5.64 7.68
CA LEU A 123 4.04 -6.88 7.14
C LEU A 123 5.39 -7.20 7.78
N ALA A 124 6.33 -6.26 7.82
CA ALA A 124 7.69 -6.51 8.29
C ALA A 124 7.76 -6.74 9.80
N TRP A 125 7.29 -5.79 10.61
CA TRP A 125 7.57 -5.79 12.04
C TRP A 125 6.48 -6.49 12.87
N VAL A 126 5.23 -6.45 12.44
CA VAL A 126 4.11 -7.09 13.16
C VAL A 126 3.90 -8.52 12.69
N GLN A 127 3.77 -8.73 11.38
CA GLN A 127 3.45 -10.04 10.80
C GLN A 127 4.68 -10.89 10.48
N LYS A 128 5.89 -10.35 10.62
CA LYS A 128 7.18 -11.02 10.33
C LYS A 128 7.25 -11.57 8.89
N ARG A 129 6.63 -10.86 7.95
CA ARG A 129 6.57 -11.16 6.50
C ARG A 129 7.42 -10.15 5.72
N GLU A 130 8.70 -10.09 6.07
CA GLU A 130 9.66 -9.12 5.53
C GLU A 130 9.75 -9.16 4.00
N ASN A 131 9.77 -10.35 3.39
CA ASN A 131 9.85 -10.50 1.94
C ASN A 131 8.68 -9.80 1.22
N GLU A 132 7.49 -9.83 1.80
CA GLU A 132 6.31 -9.18 1.23
C GLU A 132 6.32 -7.67 1.45
N ALA A 133 6.84 -7.22 2.60
CA ALA A 133 7.08 -5.79 2.83
C ALA A 133 8.11 -5.22 1.84
N ILE A 134 9.21 -5.93 1.61
CA ILE A 134 10.24 -5.58 0.63
C ILE A 134 9.62 -5.53 -0.76
N ALA A 135 8.88 -6.57 -1.17
CA ALA A 135 8.23 -6.62 -2.48
C ALA A 135 7.25 -5.44 -2.69
N LEU A 136 6.50 -5.04 -1.66
CA LEU A 136 5.58 -3.90 -1.74
C LEU A 136 6.32 -2.57 -1.90
N LEU A 137 7.39 -2.35 -1.12
CA LEU A 137 8.19 -1.14 -1.16
C LEU A 137 8.93 -1.01 -2.50
N THR A 138 9.51 -2.11 -2.98
CA THR A 138 10.17 -2.18 -4.28
C THR A 138 9.19 -1.92 -5.43
N ASP A 139 7.98 -2.52 -5.42
CA ASP A 139 6.95 -2.25 -6.44
C ASP A 139 6.58 -0.75 -6.51
N ALA A 140 6.52 -0.07 -5.37
CA ALA A 140 6.30 1.37 -5.33
C ALA A 140 7.50 2.15 -5.87
N ILE A 141 8.71 1.90 -5.37
CA ILE A 141 9.93 2.64 -5.75
C ILE A 141 10.23 2.46 -7.25
N ASP A 142 10.25 1.22 -7.75
CA ASP A 142 10.60 0.89 -9.13
C ASP A 142 9.63 1.55 -10.12
N TYR A 143 8.33 1.57 -9.78
CA TYR A 143 7.33 2.24 -10.61
C TYR A 143 7.69 3.72 -10.82
N TRP A 144 8.14 4.41 -9.78
CA TRP A 144 8.46 5.83 -9.84
C TRP A 144 9.82 6.12 -10.46
N GLU A 145 10.82 5.28 -10.21
CA GLU A 145 12.10 5.36 -10.92
C GLU A 145 11.90 5.21 -12.44
N ALA A 146 11.03 4.29 -12.86
CA ALA A 146 10.69 4.11 -14.28
C ALA A 146 10.06 5.35 -14.93
N GLN A 147 9.41 6.23 -14.15
CA GLN A 147 8.83 7.49 -14.66
C GLN A 147 9.87 8.61 -14.85
N LYS A 148 11.16 8.38 -14.49
CA LYS A 148 12.26 9.35 -14.65
C LYS A 148 11.94 10.73 -14.09
N LEU A 149 11.41 10.79 -12.87
CA LEU A 149 11.08 12.07 -12.24
C LEU A 149 12.30 12.68 -11.56
N ASP A 150 12.42 13.99 -11.68
CA ASP A 150 13.48 14.78 -11.02
C ASP A 150 13.29 14.88 -9.49
N THR A 151 12.09 14.54 -8.99
CA THR A 151 11.77 14.60 -7.56
C THR A 151 11.54 13.18 -7.03
N PRO A 152 12.25 12.74 -5.96
CA PRO A 152 12.00 11.44 -5.36
C PRO A 152 10.63 11.45 -4.66
N VAL A 153 9.65 10.74 -5.23
CA VAL A 153 8.26 10.73 -4.73
C VAL A 153 8.07 9.74 -3.57
N PHE A 154 9.08 8.94 -3.22
CA PHE A 154 8.95 7.81 -2.26
C PHE A 154 10.13 7.69 -1.29
N TYR A 155 10.64 8.84 -0.83
CA TYR A 155 11.79 8.84 0.08
C TYR A 155 11.49 8.12 1.40
N GLN A 156 10.26 8.19 1.92
CA GLN A 156 9.91 7.44 3.12
C GLN A 156 9.96 5.94 2.83
N SER A 157 9.35 5.47 1.73
CA SER A 157 9.43 4.06 1.35
C SER A 157 10.88 3.55 1.19
N SER A 158 11.79 4.35 0.65
CA SER A 158 13.22 3.99 0.58
C SER A 158 13.87 3.88 1.96
N LEU A 159 13.51 4.75 2.91
CA LEU A 159 13.97 4.63 4.30
C LEU A 159 13.42 3.37 4.98
N TYR A 160 12.15 3.01 4.75
CA TYR A 160 11.56 1.78 5.28
C TYR A 160 12.26 0.54 4.71
N LEU A 161 12.48 0.53 3.39
CA LEU A 161 13.18 -0.56 2.73
C LEU A 161 14.60 -0.73 3.30
N SER A 162 15.29 0.39 3.51
CA SER A 162 16.61 0.41 4.14
C SER A 162 16.56 -0.13 5.57
N ALA A 163 15.59 0.30 6.38
CA ALA A 163 15.42 -0.18 7.75
C ALA A 163 15.18 -1.70 7.80
N ILE A 164 14.31 -2.22 6.94
CA ILE A 164 14.00 -3.66 6.86
C ILE A 164 15.23 -4.45 6.40
N ALA A 165 15.90 -4.00 5.34
CA ALA A 165 17.08 -4.68 4.79
C ALA A 165 18.25 -4.70 5.79
N VAL A 166 18.54 -3.56 6.43
CA VAL A 166 19.64 -3.44 7.40
C VAL A 166 19.36 -4.24 8.67
N THR A 167 18.09 -4.34 9.10
CA THR A 167 17.72 -5.19 10.26
C THR A 167 18.22 -6.63 10.07
N LYS A 168 18.13 -7.16 8.84
CA LYS A 168 18.55 -8.53 8.52
C LYS A 168 20.07 -8.71 8.53
N GLU A 169 20.82 -7.70 8.10
CA GLU A 169 22.27 -7.81 7.92
C GLU A 169 23.07 -7.39 9.16
N LYS A 170 22.62 -6.34 9.85
CA LYS A 170 23.39 -5.67 10.92
C LYS A 170 22.66 -5.66 12.25
N GLY A 171 21.36 -5.91 12.26
CA GLY A 171 20.53 -5.92 13.45
C GLY A 171 19.70 -4.66 13.63
N ILE A 172 18.92 -4.65 14.70
CA ILE A 172 17.88 -3.65 14.95
C ILE A 172 18.45 -2.27 15.32
N ALA A 173 19.63 -2.21 15.94
CA ALA A 173 20.29 -0.97 16.34
C ALA A 173 20.58 -0.08 15.12
N GLU A 174 21.22 -0.64 14.09
CA GLU A 174 21.53 0.06 12.84
C GLU A 174 20.27 0.39 12.03
N ALA A 175 19.21 -0.41 12.15
CA ALA A 175 17.92 -0.09 11.53
C ALA A 175 17.22 1.10 12.18
N THR A 176 17.54 1.39 13.46
CA THR A 176 16.92 2.46 14.24
C THR A 176 17.20 3.82 13.63
N GLU A 177 18.41 4.06 13.10
CA GLU A 177 18.76 5.34 12.43
C GLU A 177 17.84 5.67 11.24
N TYR A 178 17.39 4.67 10.51
CA TYR A 178 16.47 4.85 9.38
C TYR A 178 15.05 5.12 9.87
N MET A 179 14.61 4.43 10.93
CA MET A 179 13.31 4.66 11.55
C MET A 179 13.21 6.03 12.22
N GLU A 180 14.28 6.51 12.85
CA GLU A 180 14.37 7.87 13.39
C GLU A 180 14.18 8.94 12.30
N LYS A 181 14.74 8.73 11.11
CA LYS A 181 14.51 9.63 9.96
C LYS A 181 13.07 9.58 9.50
N VAL A 182 12.47 8.40 9.43
CA VAL A 182 11.08 8.19 9.01
C VAL A 182 10.10 8.96 9.89
N ILE A 183 10.25 8.92 11.21
CA ILE A 183 9.28 9.56 12.12
C ILE A 183 9.25 11.08 12.02
N THR A 184 10.26 11.70 11.39
CA THR A 184 10.29 13.15 11.14
C THR A 184 9.31 13.58 10.06
N TYR A 185 8.82 12.65 9.25
CA TYR A 185 7.84 12.94 8.21
C TYR A 185 6.44 13.11 8.80
N PRO A 186 5.68 14.14 8.36
CA PRO A 186 4.37 14.45 8.94
C PRO A 186 3.37 13.30 8.75
N ASP A 187 3.46 12.59 7.62
CA ASP A 187 2.55 11.50 7.26
C ASP A 187 3.06 10.12 7.71
N CYS A 188 4.05 10.07 8.61
CA CYS A 188 4.55 8.81 9.14
C CYS A 188 3.43 8.04 9.88
N PRO A 189 3.13 6.78 9.48
CA PRO A 189 2.18 5.93 10.19
C PRO A 189 2.49 5.80 11.68
N ASP A 190 1.49 5.99 12.54
CA ASP A 190 1.66 5.89 14.00
C ASP A 190 2.18 4.51 14.45
N MET A 191 1.89 3.46 13.69
CA MET A 191 2.46 2.13 13.89
C MET A 191 3.99 2.16 13.96
N VAL A 192 4.65 2.96 13.12
CA VAL A 192 6.11 3.02 13.08
C VAL A 192 6.69 3.78 14.26
N LYS A 193 6.00 4.83 14.72
CA LYS A 193 6.35 5.50 15.98
C LYS A 193 6.27 4.51 17.15
N ASN A 194 5.25 3.64 17.18
CA ASN A 194 5.12 2.60 18.19
C ASN A 194 6.20 1.53 18.09
N ILE A 195 6.56 1.08 16.87
CA ILE A 195 7.67 0.14 16.65
C ILE A 195 8.99 0.72 17.16
N LEU A 196 9.28 1.98 16.83
CA LEU A 196 10.49 2.65 17.29
C LEU A 196 10.50 2.81 18.82
N GLY A 197 9.37 3.19 19.41
CA GLY A 197 9.22 3.24 20.87
C GLY A 197 9.49 1.89 21.54
N GLU A 198 8.99 0.80 20.97
CA GLU A 198 9.24 -0.56 21.47
C GLU A 198 10.72 -0.95 21.39
N ILE A 199 11.41 -0.56 20.33
CA ILE A 199 12.86 -0.81 20.17
C ILE A 199 13.62 -0.12 21.30
N TYR A 200 13.35 1.15 21.57
CA TYR A 200 13.99 1.87 22.68
C TYR A 200 13.61 1.32 24.05
N PHE A 201 12.38 0.85 24.23
CA PHE A 201 11.96 0.26 25.51
C PHE A 201 12.72 -1.04 25.83
N ARG A 202 13.11 -1.80 24.80
CA ARG A 202 13.81 -3.10 24.96
C ARG A 202 15.34 -3.00 24.90
N ALA A 203 15.90 -1.87 24.50
CA ALA A 203 17.35 -1.63 24.41
C ALA A 203 17.96 -1.34 25.78
#